data_AF-A0A2T4JNT8-F1
#
_entry.id   AF-A0A2T4JNT8-F1
#
_cell.length_a   1.000
_cell.length_b   1.000
_cell.length_c   1.000
_cell.angle_alpha   90.00
_cell.angle_beta   90.00
_cell.angle_gamma   90.00
#
_symmetry.space_group_name_H-M   'P 1'
#
loop_
_entity.id
_entity.type
_entity.pdbx_description
1 polymer ?
#
loop_
_entity_poly.entity_id
_entity_poly.type
_entity_poly.pdbx_seq_one_letter_code
_entity_poly.pdbx_strand_id
1 'polypeptide(L)'
;MKAADRLALVTLSRAPWDLGPLTPRQIAGKVIEPVTIVDPKTGKASNPNGVIRTRRETWVERYLRKGKLSAAQANAAEQLAEAAQGRRGRDMLASMVKVDTSASDFDPAVAHLDRRRRFHAMWAAIPASCRPAVEHVVLNDHSLRSMAGCNSGKAEARYLDRLQRGLEALTR
;
A
#
# COMPACT_ATOMS: atom_id res chain seq x y z
N MET A 1 -7.08 51.10 -33.04
CA MET A 1 -7.16 49.62 -32.89
C MET A 1 -6.04 49.17 -31.95
N LYS A 2 -6.35 48.86 -30.68
CA LYS A 2 -5.37 48.27 -29.74
C LYS A 2 -5.79 46.84 -29.46
N ALA A 3 -5.26 45.91 -30.26
CA ALA A 3 -5.52 44.47 -30.17
C ALA A 3 -4.61 43.83 -29.11
N ALA A 4 -4.79 44.21 -27.85
CA ALA A 4 -4.11 43.56 -26.72
C ALA A 4 -5.13 43.14 -25.64
N ASP A 5 -6.36 42.85 -26.07
CA ASP A 5 -7.38 42.31 -25.18
C ASP A 5 -7.12 40.83 -24.92
N ARG A 6 -6.58 40.59 -23.73
CA ARG A 6 -6.92 39.47 -22.84
C ARG A 6 -7.03 38.11 -23.55
N LEU A 7 -5.89 37.48 -23.78
CA LEU A 7 -5.80 36.03 -23.68
C LEU A 7 -6.02 35.63 -22.20
N ALA A 8 -7.26 35.78 -21.72
CA ALA A 8 -7.69 35.09 -20.51
C ALA A 8 -7.52 33.60 -20.82
N LEU A 9 -6.57 32.95 -20.15
CA LEU A 9 -6.41 31.50 -20.24
C LEU A 9 -7.79 30.88 -20.03
N VAL A 10 -8.33 30.25 -21.06
CA VAL A 10 -9.55 29.45 -20.96
C VAL A 10 -9.18 28.24 -20.12
N THR A 11 -9.34 28.35 -18.81
CA THR A 11 -9.22 27.21 -17.90
C THR A 11 -10.52 26.42 -18.00
N LEU A 12 -10.51 25.34 -18.79
CA LEU A 12 -11.62 24.38 -18.79
C LEU A 12 -11.81 23.88 -17.35
N SER A 13 -13.04 23.95 -16.84
CA SER A 13 -13.37 23.33 -15.56
C SER A 13 -13.01 21.84 -15.66
N ARG A 14 -12.15 21.39 -14.74
CA ARG A 14 -11.65 20.01 -14.76
C ARG A 14 -12.82 19.05 -14.71
N ALA A 15 -13.00 18.31 -15.79
CA ALA A 15 -14.21 17.54 -15.94
C ALA A 15 -14.17 16.30 -15.03
N PRO A 16 -15.29 15.95 -14.37
CA PRO A 16 -15.34 14.95 -13.31
C PRO A 16 -15.13 13.50 -13.80
N TRP A 17 -15.02 13.26 -15.12
CA TRP A 17 -14.90 11.92 -15.70
C TRP A 17 -13.54 11.24 -15.45
N ASP A 18 -12.48 11.99 -15.15
CA ASP A 18 -11.15 11.42 -14.84
C ASP A 18 -11.15 10.48 -13.62
N LEU A 19 -12.13 10.63 -12.72
CA LEU A 19 -12.21 9.84 -11.48
C LEU A 19 -13.10 8.60 -11.60
N GLY A 20 -13.75 8.38 -12.75
CA GLY A 20 -14.80 7.38 -12.91
C GLY A 20 -16.03 7.71 -12.04
N PRO A 21 -16.95 6.74 -11.85
CA PRO A 21 -18.14 6.98 -11.04
C PRO A 21 -17.77 7.22 -9.57
N LEU A 22 -18.36 8.26 -8.97
CA LEU A 22 -18.17 8.62 -7.57
C LEU A 22 -19.18 7.88 -6.68
N THR A 23 -19.24 6.55 -6.80
CA THR A 23 -20.09 5.73 -5.93
C THR A 23 -19.44 5.55 -4.55
N PRO A 24 -20.20 5.43 -3.45
CA PRO A 24 -19.63 5.18 -2.12
C PRO A 24 -18.68 3.97 -2.09
N ARG A 25 -18.98 2.93 -2.87
CA ARG A 25 -18.14 1.73 -3.01
C ARG A 25 -16.80 2.02 -3.69
N GLN A 26 -16.78 2.90 -4.70
CA GLN A 26 -15.54 3.29 -5.40
C GLN A 26 -14.75 4.36 -4.65
N ILE A 27 -15.41 5.18 -3.83
CA ILE A 27 -14.79 6.18 -2.96
C ILE A 27 -14.18 5.52 -1.71
N ALA A 28 -14.74 4.40 -1.24
CA ALA A 28 -14.27 3.73 -0.03
C ALA A 28 -12.77 3.36 -0.12
N GLY A 29 -11.95 4.01 0.71
CA GLY A 29 -10.50 3.83 0.72
C GLY A 29 -9.75 4.52 -0.41
N LYS A 30 -10.41 5.33 -1.25
CA LYS A 30 -9.79 6.09 -2.33
C LYS A 30 -9.10 7.34 -1.76
N VAL A 31 -7.81 7.49 -2.01
CA VAL A 31 -7.03 8.70 -1.71
C VAL A 31 -6.66 9.35 -3.03
N ILE A 32 -7.03 10.62 -3.18
CA ILE A 32 -6.71 11.44 -4.34
C ILE A 32 -5.48 12.28 -3.99
N GLU A 33 -4.40 12.08 -4.72
CA GLU A 33 -3.14 12.77 -4.49
C GLU A 33 -2.72 13.54 -5.74
N PRO A 34 -2.16 14.75 -5.60
CA PRO A 34 -1.57 15.43 -6.73
C PRO A 34 -0.32 14.67 -7.21
N VAL A 35 -0.15 14.58 -8.53
CA VAL A 35 1.11 14.15 -9.13
C VAL A 35 2.02 15.37 -9.15
N THR A 36 2.83 15.51 -8.10
CA THR A 36 3.80 16.58 -7.97
C THR A 36 5.16 16.15 -8.50
N ILE A 37 5.79 17.01 -9.28
CA ILE A 37 7.21 16.92 -9.63
C ILE A 37 7.96 17.69 -8.53
N VAL A 38 8.91 17.03 -7.88
CA VAL A 38 9.79 17.66 -6.89
C VAL A 38 11.03 18.13 -7.64
N ASP A 39 11.29 19.44 -7.60
CA ASP A 39 12.52 19.98 -8.16
C ASP A 39 13.72 19.54 -7.29
N PRO A 40 14.70 18.81 -7.84
CA PRO A 40 15.82 18.28 -7.07
C PRO A 40 16.71 19.36 -6.45
N LYS A 41 16.69 20.60 -6.97
CA LYS A 41 17.51 21.70 -6.44
C LYS A 41 16.84 22.46 -5.30
N THR A 42 15.51 22.60 -5.35
CA THR A 42 14.77 23.44 -4.40
C THR A 42 13.90 22.64 -3.42
N GLY A 43 13.70 21.35 -3.68
CA GLY A 43 12.80 20.49 -2.90
C GLY A 43 11.32 20.87 -3.01
N LYS A 44 10.98 21.88 -3.82
CA LYS A 44 9.62 22.36 -3.97
C LYS A 44 8.83 21.40 -4.85
N ALA A 45 7.69 20.94 -4.33
CA ALA A 45 6.71 20.15 -5.06
C ALA A 45 5.85 21.08 -5.93
N SER A 46 5.80 20.83 -7.24
CA SER A 46 4.96 21.57 -8.18
C SER A 46 4.09 20.62 -8.99
N ASN A 47 2.82 20.98 -9.21
CA ASN A 47 1.89 20.25 -10.08
C ASN A 47 1.25 21.23 -11.09
N PRO A 48 2.01 21.69 -12.09
CA PRO A 48 1.55 22.73 -13.01
C PRO A 48 0.39 22.25 -13.91
N ASN A 49 0.35 20.95 -14.22
CA ASN A 49 -0.67 20.36 -15.09
C ASN A 49 -1.91 19.89 -14.31
N GLY A 50 -1.92 20.05 -12.99
CA GLY A 50 -3.01 19.62 -12.11
C GLY A 50 -3.23 18.11 -12.08
N VAL A 51 -2.36 17.28 -12.65
CA VAL A 51 -2.57 15.83 -12.77
C VAL A 51 -2.76 15.20 -11.38
N ILE A 52 -3.75 14.33 -11.25
CA ILE A 52 -4.04 13.61 -10.00
C ILE A 52 -3.80 12.12 -10.20
N ARG A 53 -3.29 11.47 -9.17
CA ARG A 53 -3.26 10.02 -9.06
C ARG A 53 -4.25 9.60 -8.00
N THR A 54 -4.80 8.42 -8.20
CA THR A 54 -5.62 7.78 -7.20
C THR A 54 -4.88 6.56 -6.67
N ARG A 55 -4.78 6.44 -5.35
CA ARG A 55 -4.35 5.21 -4.69
C ARG A 55 -5.39 4.74 -3.67
N ARG A 56 -5.27 3.49 -3.23
CA ARG A 56 -6.08 2.96 -2.12
C ARG A 56 -5.30 3.13 -0.81
N GLU A 57 -5.93 3.75 0.19
CA GLU A 57 -5.45 3.76 1.58
C GLU A 57 -5.55 2.34 2.13
N THR A 58 -4.41 1.77 2.52
CA THR A 58 -4.39 0.47 3.20
C THR A 58 -4.89 0.60 4.65
N TRP A 59 -5.33 -0.50 5.26
CA TRP A 59 -5.71 -0.49 6.67
C TRP A 59 -4.54 -0.17 7.60
N VAL A 60 -3.32 -0.53 7.22
CA VAL A 60 -2.10 -0.17 7.95
C VAL A 60 -1.93 1.35 8.00
N GLU A 61 -2.00 2.02 6.84
CA GLU A 61 -1.93 3.49 6.77
C GLU A 61 -3.05 4.15 7.57
N ARG A 62 -4.27 3.61 7.46
CA ARG A 62 -5.41 4.12 8.23
C ARG A 62 -5.19 3.97 9.73
N TYR A 63 -4.58 2.89 10.19
CA TYR A 63 -4.28 2.67 11.61
C TYR A 63 -3.12 3.54 12.08
N LEU A 64 -2.09 3.75 11.26
CA LEU A 64 -1.03 4.73 11.53
C LEU A 64 -1.62 6.14 11.68
N ARG A 65 -2.43 6.58 10.73
CA ARG A 65 -3.11 7.90 10.77
C ARG A 65 -4.01 8.08 12.00
N LYS A 66 -4.63 6.99 12.47
CA LYS A 66 -5.45 6.97 13.70
C LYS A 66 -4.63 6.83 15.00
N GLY A 67 -3.30 6.78 14.91
CA GLY A 67 -2.43 6.59 16.07
C GLY A 67 -2.51 5.20 16.72
N LYS A 68 -3.08 4.21 16.01
CA LYS A 68 -3.19 2.82 16.49
C LYS A 68 -1.91 2.01 16.25
N LEU A 69 -1.07 2.44 15.32
CA LEU A 69 0.24 1.83 15.02
C LEU A 69 1.32 2.90 15.10
N SER A 70 2.52 2.50 15.53
CA SER A 70 3.71 3.36 15.44
C SER A 70 4.27 3.38 14.01
N ALA A 71 5.09 4.39 13.69
CA ALA A 71 5.76 4.46 12.38
C ALA A 71 6.65 3.22 12.12
N ALA A 72 7.35 2.73 13.16
CA ALA A 72 8.17 1.52 13.05
C ALA A 72 7.32 0.28 12.73
N GLN A 73 6.16 0.13 13.37
CA GLN A 73 5.23 -0.96 13.09
C GLN A 73 4.64 -0.87 11.68
N ALA A 74 4.31 0.35 11.22
CA ALA A 74 3.83 0.57 9.85
C ALA A 74 4.90 0.22 8.80
N ASN A 75 6.15 0.63 9.02
CA ASN A 75 7.27 0.28 8.13
C ASN A 75 7.52 -1.23 8.11
N ALA A 76 7.44 -1.91 9.25
CA ALA A 76 7.57 -3.36 9.33
C ALA A 76 6.43 -4.08 8.58
N ALA A 77 5.21 -3.57 8.69
CA ALA A 77 4.06 -4.09 7.94
C ALA A 77 4.22 -3.89 6.42
N GLU A 78 4.75 -2.75 5.99
CA GLU A 78 5.03 -2.48 4.57
C GLU A 78 6.10 -3.43 4.02
N GLN A 79 7.20 -3.62 4.75
CA GLN A 79 8.24 -4.59 4.38
C GLN A 79 7.70 -6.03 4.31
N LEU A 80 6.80 -6.40 5.22
CA LEU A 80 6.16 -7.71 5.21
C LEU A 80 5.24 -7.88 3.99
N ALA A 81 4.46 -6.84 3.66
CA ALA A 81 3.58 -6.84 2.50
C ALA A 81 4.37 -6.90 1.19
N GLU A 82 5.49 -6.16 1.08
CA GLU A 82 6.42 -6.22 -0.04
C GLU A 82 7.01 -7.62 -0.19
N ALA A 83 7.52 -8.21 0.91
CA ALA A 83 8.06 -9.56 0.89
C ALA A 83 7.00 -10.61 0.49
N ALA A 84 5.74 -10.41 0.92
CA ALA A 84 4.63 -11.28 0.57
C ALA A 84 4.29 -11.30 -0.92
N GLN A 85 4.72 -10.31 -1.71
CA GLN A 85 4.58 -10.34 -3.18
C GLN A 85 5.41 -11.46 -3.82
N GLY A 86 6.44 -11.98 -3.13
CA GLY A 86 7.18 -13.18 -3.54
C GLY A 86 6.48 -14.50 -3.18
N ARG A 87 5.30 -14.44 -2.53
CA ARG A 87 4.48 -15.63 -2.27
C ARG A 87 3.81 -16.02 -3.58
N ARG A 88 4.16 -17.18 -4.13
CA ARG A 88 3.38 -17.74 -5.25
C ARG A 88 1.94 -17.86 -4.80
N GLY A 89 1.01 -17.24 -5.54
CA GLY A 89 -0.37 -17.68 -5.52
C GLY A 89 -0.42 -19.17 -5.85
N ARG A 90 -1.55 -19.83 -5.57
CA ARG A 90 -1.78 -21.24 -5.93
C ARG A 90 -1.71 -21.51 -7.45
N ASP A 91 -1.43 -20.49 -8.25
CA ASP A 91 -1.34 -20.57 -9.70
C ASP A 91 -0.05 -21.28 -10.13
N MET A 92 -0.23 -22.53 -10.58
CA MET A 92 0.85 -23.40 -11.01
C MET A 92 1.52 -22.91 -12.30
N LEU A 93 0.86 -22.09 -13.12
CA LEU A 93 1.43 -21.60 -14.39
C LEU A 93 2.44 -20.48 -14.20
N ALA A 94 2.26 -19.63 -13.18
CA ALA A 94 3.25 -18.63 -12.79
C ALA A 94 4.58 -19.25 -12.31
N SER A 95 4.59 -20.56 -12.01
CA SER A 95 5.81 -21.30 -11.68
C SER A 95 6.62 -21.74 -12.89
N MET A 96 6.04 -21.74 -14.09
CA MET A 96 6.72 -21.99 -15.37
C MET A 96 7.45 -20.71 -15.80
N VAL A 97 8.43 -20.29 -15.00
CA VAL A 97 9.34 -19.21 -15.37
C VAL A 97 10.14 -19.68 -16.58
N LYS A 98 9.97 -19.03 -17.72
CA LYS A 98 10.94 -19.08 -18.81
C LYS A 98 12.24 -18.50 -18.26
N VAL A 99 13.26 -19.34 -18.11
CA VAL A 99 14.60 -18.90 -17.76
C VAL A 99 15.18 -18.26 -19.01
N ASP A 100 15.15 -16.93 -19.08
CA ASP A 100 15.91 -16.19 -20.08
C ASP A 100 17.40 -16.32 -19.71
N THR A 101 18.17 -16.96 -20.59
CA THR A 101 19.62 -17.21 -20.40
C THR A 101 20.47 -15.99 -20.79
N SER A 102 19.86 -14.82 -20.97
CA SER A 102 20.61 -13.59 -21.27
C SER A 102 21.34 -13.13 -20.01
N ALA A 103 22.64 -12.86 -20.15
CA ALA A 103 23.53 -12.44 -19.07
C ALA A 103 23.22 -11.00 -18.63
N SER A 104 22.11 -10.82 -17.93
CA SER A 104 21.74 -9.62 -17.19
C SER A 104 22.17 -9.78 -15.73
N ASP A 105 22.79 -8.76 -15.14
CA ASP A 105 23.14 -8.72 -13.71
C ASP A 105 21.90 -8.80 -12.79
N PHE A 106 20.71 -8.60 -13.36
CA PHE A 106 19.43 -8.70 -12.67
C PHE A 106 18.61 -9.87 -13.23
N ASP A 107 18.44 -10.91 -12.42
CA ASP A 107 17.52 -12.01 -12.69
C ASP A 107 16.22 -11.82 -11.87
N PRO A 108 15.07 -11.57 -12.51
CA PRO A 108 13.79 -11.42 -11.83
C PRO A 108 13.36 -12.67 -11.05
N ALA A 109 13.81 -13.87 -11.46
CA ALA A 109 13.55 -15.11 -10.74
C ALA A 109 14.29 -15.16 -9.40
N VAL A 110 15.53 -14.67 -9.36
CA VAL A 110 16.33 -14.55 -8.14
C VAL A 110 15.70 -13.53 -7.19
N ALA A 111 15.33 -12.34 -7.69
CA ALA A 111 14.65 -11.33 -6.88
C ALA A 111 13.35 -11.85 -6.25
N HIS A 112 12.59 -12.66 -6.97
CA HIS A 112 11.39 -13.30 -6.44
C HIS A 112 11.72 -14.34 -5.35
N LEU A 113 12.77 -15.16 -5.54
CA LEU A 113 13.23 -16.11 -4.53
C LEU A 113 13.66 -15.40 -3.24
N ASP A 114 14.37 -14.27 -3.36
CA ASP A 114 14.82 -13.48 -2.22
C ASP A 114 13.65 -12.87 -1.44
N ARG A 115 12.65 -12.32 -2.13
CA ARG A 115 11.40 -11.86 -1.50
C ARG A 115 10.71 -12.99 -0.75
N ARG A 116 10.63 -14.18 -1.33
CA ARG A 116 10.03 -15.36 -0.69
C ARG A 116 10.80 -15.78 0.56
N ARG A 117 12.13 -15.82 0.50
CA ARG A 117 12.98 -16.13 1.66
C ARG A 117 12.80 -15.10 2.77
N ARG A 118 12.81 -13.81 2.42
CA ARG A 118 12.55 -12.69 3.34
C ARG A 118 11.18 -12.82 3.99
N PHE A 119 10.14 -13.13 3.21
CA PHE A 119 8.80 -13.34 3.75
C PHE A 119 8.76 -14.48 4.76
N HIS A 120 9.33 -15.64 4.45
CA HIS A 120 9.34 -16.77 5.38
C HIS A 120 10.12 -16.48 6.66
N ALA A 121 11.25 -15.77 6.57
CA ALA A 121 12.02 -15.34 7.73
C ALA A 121 11.21 -14.39 8.63
N MET A 122 10.61 -13.34 8.04
CA MET A 122 9.74 -12.42 8.78
C MET A 122 8.53 -13.15 9.38
N TRP A 123 7.86 -14.01 8.61
CA TRP A 123 6.69 -14.75 9.07
C TRP A 123 7.00 -15.71 10.22
N ALA A 124 8.19 -16.30 10.22
CA ALA A 124 8.66 -17.16 11.30
C ALA A 124 8.88 -16.37 12.61
N ALA A 125 9.37 -15.13 12.54
CA ALA A 125 9.57 -14.26 13.69
C ALA A 125 8.26 -13.83 14.38
N ILE A 126 7.14 -13.80 13.64
CA ILE A 126 5.84 -13.43 14.20
C ILE A 126 5.29 -14.57 15.09
N PRO A 127 4.92 -14.28 16.36
CA PRO A 127 4.29 -15.26 17.24
C PRO A 127 3.00 -15.83 16.64
N ALA A 128 2.80 -17.15 16.77
CA ALA A 128 1.67 -17.85 16.15
C ALA A 128 0.30 -17.26 16.51
N SER A 129 0.12 -16.78 17.74
CA SER A 129 -1.12 -16.13 18.19
C SER A 129 -1.44 -14.80 17.50
N CYS A 130 -0.42 -14.14 16.94
CA CYS A 130 -0.52 -12.83 16.30
C CYS A 130 -0.73 -12.92 14.78
N ARG A 131 -0.30 -14.04 14.18
CA ARG A 131 -0.37 -14.29 12.73
C ARG A 131 -1.75 -14.03 12.12
N PRO A 132 -2.89 -14.46 12.70
CA PRO A 132 -4.20 -14.21 12.09
C PRO A 132 -4.54 -12.72 11.96
N ALA A 133 -4.14 -11.90 12.94
CA ALA A 133 -4.39 -10.46 12.89
C ALA A 133 -3.48 -9.78 11.85
N VAL A 134 -2.21 -10.21 11.77
CA VAL A 134 -1.26 -9.70 10.78
C VAL A 134 -1.67 -10.10 9.37
N GLU A 135 -2.01 -11.36 9.12
CA GLU A 135 -2.48 -11.84 7.81
C GLU A 135 -3.69 -11.03 7.34
N HIS A 136 -4.68 -10.87 8.23
CA HIS A 136 -5.92 -10.18 7.89
C HIS A 136 -5.71 -8.69 7.54
N VAL A 137 -4.88 -7.98 8.31
CA VAL A 137 -4.68 -6.54 8.11
C VAL A 137 -3.61 -6.23 7.07
N VAL A 138 -2.47 -6.92 7.13
CA VAL A 138 -1.29 -6.60 6.32
C VAL A 138 -1.32 -7.30 4.96
N LEU A 139 -1.71 -8.57 4.92
CA LEU A 139 -1.68 -9.34 3.67
C LEU A 139 -3.00 -9.23 2.88
N ASN A 140 -4.14 -9.26 3.58
CA ASN A 140 -5.47 -9.22 2.95
C ASN A 140 -6.08 -7.81 2.89
N ASP A 141 -5.44 -6.81 3.50
CA ASP A 141 -5.92 -5.43 3.58
C ASP A 141 -7.38 -5.33 4.07
N HIS A 142 -7.65 -5.94 5.23
CA HIS A 142 -8.97 -5.94 5.86
C HIS A 142 -8.96 -5.32 7.26
N SER A 143 -10.11 -4.79 7.66
CA SER A 143 -10.29 -4.22 8.98
C SER A 143 -10.27 -5.30 10.07
N LEU A 144 -9.74 -5.00 11.26
CA LEU A 144 -9.87 -5.89 12.41
C LEU A 144 -11.34 -6.20 12.76
N ARG A 145 -12.28 -5.31 12.42
CA ARG A 145 -13.73 -5.51 12.64
C ARG A 145 -14.35 -6.57 11.74
N SER A 146 -13.74 -6.86 10.60
CA SER A 146 -14.21 -7.93 9.71
C SER A 146 -13.61 -9.29 10.05
N MET A 147 -12.78 -9.39 11.10
CA MET A 147 -12.32 -10.68 11.59
C MET A 147 -13.48 -11.47 12.22
N ALA A 148 -13.50 -12.78 11.99
CA ALA A 148 -14.46 -13.67 12.62
C ALA A 148 -14.38 -13.56 14.17
N GLY A 149 -15.52 -13.31 14.81
CA GLY A 149 -15.61 -13.15 16.27
C GLY A 149 -15.31 -11.74 16.79
N CYS A 150 -15.03 -10.77 15.91
CA CYS A 150 -14.82 -9.37 16.28
C CYS A 150 -16.15 -8.59 16.43
N ASN A 151 -17.00 -9.04 17.35
CA ASN A 151 -18.36 -8.51 17.50
C ASN A 151 -18.45 -7.38 18.55
N SER A 152 -17.35 -7.08 19.24
CA SER A 152 -17.31 -6.09 20.34
C SER A 152 -16.03 -5.28 20.33
N GLY A 153 -16.05 -4.09 20.94
CA GLY A 153 -14.85 -3.26 21.10
C GLY A 153 -13.74 -3.95 21.90
N LYS A 154 -14.09 -4.79 22.87
CA LYS A 154 -13.12 -5.62 23.61
C LYS A 154 -12.43 -6.63 22.70
N ALA A 155 -13.18 -7.26 21.78
CA ALA A 155 -12.59 -8.16 20.80
C ALA A 155 -11.65 -7.42 19.84
N GLU A 156 -12.05 -6.25 19.34
CA GLU A 156 -11.21 -5.39 18.49
C GLU A 156 -9.90 -5.02 19.19
N ALA A 157 -9.95 -4.61 20.47
CA ALA A 157 -8.76 -4.26 21.24
C ALA A 157 -7.79 -5.45 21.40
N ARG A 158 -8.31 -6.66 21.62
CA ARG A 158 -7.45 -7.88 21.68
C ARG A 158 -6.78 -8.18 20.35
N TYR A 159 -7.48 -8.02 19.23
CA TYR A 159 -6.87 -8.22 17.92
C TYR A 159 -5.87 -7.11 17.57
N LEU A 160 -6.12 -5.87 18.02
CA LEU A 160 -5.19 -4.77 17.86
C LEU A 160 -3.89 -5.00 18.65
N ASP A 161 -4.00 -5.45 19.91
CA ASP A 161 -2.83 -5.83 20.73
C ASP A 161 -2.02 -6.96 20.06
N ARG A 162 -2.70 -7.98 19.51
CA ARG A 162 -2.04 -9.04 18.73
C ARG A 162 -1.35 -8.51 17.47
N LEU A 163 -1.98 -7.59 16.75
CA LEU A 163 -1.38 -6.94 15.58
C LEU A 163 -0.11 -6.18 15.98
N GLN A 164 -0.19 -5.35 17.02
CA GLN A 164 0.93 -4.55 17.52
C GLN A 164 2.10 -5.42 17.96
N ARG A 165 1.86 -6.46 18.77
CA ARG A 165 2.91 -7.41 19.20
C ARG A 165 3.52 -8.18 18.03
N GLY A 166 2.69 -8.57 17.05
CA GLY A 166 3.15 -9.25 15.85
C GLY A 166 4.09 -8.37 15.01
N LEU A 167 3.76 -7.09 14.86
CA LEU A 167 4.59 -6.13 14.13
C LEU A 167 5.83 -5.69 14.93
N GLU A 168 5.73 -5.57 16.25
CA GLU A 168 6.86 -5.24 17.11
C GLU A 168 7.95 -6.33 17.04
N ALA A 169 7.56 -7.60 16.93
CA ALA A 169 8.50 -8.70 16.75
C ALA A 169 9.36 -8.59 15.47
N LEU A 170 8.94 -7.79 14.49
CA LEU A 170 9.67 -7.53 13.25
C LEU A 170 10.55 -6.27 13.31
N THR A 171 10.41 -5.47 14.36
CA THR A 171 11.16 -4.21 14.54
C THR A 171 12.41 -4.35 15.41
N ARG A 172 12.61 -5.54 16.01
CA ARG A 172 13.79 -5.88 16.81
C ARG A 172 14.86 -6.50 15.93
#